data_AF-A0A8S9XQB3-F1
#
_entry.id   AF-A0A8S9XQB3-F1
#
_cell.length_a   1.000
_cell.length_b   1.000
_cell.length_c   1.000
_cell.angle_alpha   90.00
_cell.angle_beta   90.00
_cell.angle_gamma   90.00
#
_symmetry.space_group_name_H-M   'P 1'
#
loop_
_entity.id
_entity.type
_entity.pdbx_description
1 polymer ?
#
loop_
_entity_poly.entity_id
_entity_poly.type
_entity_poly.pdbx_seq_one_letter_code
_entity_poly.pdbx_strand_id
1 'polypeptide(L)'
;MFSKLRVTVSQQVSSKYHPPHRDSTMFTYWLVFSSIILLSDGIIRVPLRKSVNRGKLAARVAVDWNRIKESVTDPVILKDYLNLQYYGTINVGTPAQEMDVVFDTGSSNVVVPSVNCASCDKSHRSYDSSQSSTYAANGESASISYLSGSASGILSTDTLTVAGVEIVGQTFIEATEEDGEWWNNMKFDGIFGLGFQAESIGGVAPAFENMVQQSLIGEEVISVYLNKAGTSDDGGELVFGGVDPSKVKEGTLNDPIKLAEPQENWSIPLDSLQVIVSEADPVTIASGTTALIDTGSGMVIGPKEQVVALHKAIGCKYSITKDIGWVSCDKVPSLPSVKYTFDGKSYTIAASDYTRPTSTGKNSANPELPLPPEPVLTRWGTWISAALYYAEHIEAVRKVINTFDEKDSQYMAKANDSMRDKDALNGLAFIKAHMSSIPSRITKLESEGKELTETRTSTKHSQTMSSVPALSLRRRGLRDKGNRLALKPFQGPYSHSKRRDGPSKVKTLATGRAREDDHHF
;
A
#
# COMPACT_ATOMS: atom_id res chain seq x y z
N MET A 1 -54.35 8.10 -50.25
CA MET A 1 -55.08 8.78 -49.18
C MET A 1 -54.74 8.04 -47.89
N PHE A 2 -53.83 8.41 -47.02
CA PHE A 2 -52.71 9.36 -46.90
C PHE A 2 -51.89 8.76 -45.72
N SER A 3 -50.56 8.75 -45.59
CA SER A 3 -49.44 9.37 -46.29
C SER A 3 -48.15 8.83 -45.61
N LYS A 4 -47.19 8.27 -46.35
CA LYS A 4 -45.92 8.90 -46.79
C LYS A 4 -44.73 8.67 -45.83
N LEU A 5 -43.73 7.89 -46.27
CA LEU A 5 -42.36 8.26 -46.73
C LEU A 5 -41.35 8.37 -45.56
N ARG A 6 -40.31 7.50 -45.47
CA ARG A 6 -39.00 7.49 -46.19
C ARG A 6 -38.13 8.72 -45.93
N VAL A 7 -36.91 8.51 -45.43
CA VAL A 7 -35.58 8.84 -46.03
C VAL A 7 -34.52 7.99 -45.28
N THR A 8 -33.79 7.00 -45.83
CA THR A 8 -32.67 6.92 -46.82
C THR A 8 -31.29 7.28 -46.28
N VAL A 9 -30.33 6.33 -46.33
CA VAL A 9 -28.91 6.49 -46.78
C VAL A 9 -28.47 5.07 -47.26
N SER A 10 -28.43 4.73 -48.55
CA SER A 10 -27.47 5.06 -49.63
C SER A 10 -26.04 4.54 -49.42
N GLN A 11 -25.69 3.44 -50.11
CA GLN A 11 -24.54 3.45 -51.00
C GLN A 11 -24.68 2.35 -52.08
N GLN A 12 -24.82 2.81 -53.34
CA GLN A 12 -24.55 2.03 -54.54
C GLN A 12 -23.06 2.15 -54.86
N VAL A 13 -22.43 1.05 -55.29
CA VAL A 13 -21.48 1.10 -56.41
C VAL A 13 -21.79 -0.08 -57.33
N SER A 14 -22.06 0.24 -58.59
CA SER A 14 -22.35 -0.71 -59.67
C SER A 14 -21.06 -1.26 -60.27
N SER A 15 -21.01 -2.58 -60.49
CA SER A 15 -20.04 -3.21 -61.37
C SER A 15 -20.51 -3.15 -62.84
N LYS A 16 -19.72 -2.54 -63.72
CA LYS A 16 -19.72 -2.83 -65.15
C LYS A 16 -18.28 -3.17 -65.55
N TYR A 17 -18.02 -4.44 -65.84
CA TYR A 17 -17.00 -4.84 -66.84
C TYR A 17 -17.23 -6.30 -67.24
N HIS A 18 -17.26 -6.57 -68.55
CA HIS A 18 -17.20 -7.92 -69.14
C HIS A 18 -15.73 -8.31 -69.38
N PRO A 19 -15.37 -9.60 -69.31
CA PRO A 19 -14.00 -10.06 -69.55
C PRO A 19 -13.75 -10.38 -71.04
N PRO A 20 -12.49 -10.29 -71.52
CA PRO A 20 -12.03 -11.10 -72.62
C PRO A 20 -11.05 -12.19 -72.16
N HIS A 21 -11.23 -13.36 -72.77
CA HIS A 21 -10.23 -14.34 -73.16
C HIS A 21 -9.41 -15.12 -72.10
N ARG A 22 -9.77 -16.41 -72.07
CA ARG A 22 -8.94 -17.63 -71.93
C ARG A 22 -7.42 -17.40 -71.85
N ASP A 23 -6.83 -17.85 -70.74
CA ASP A 23 -5.55 -18.56 -70.75
C ASP A 23 -5.57 -19.74 -69.77
N SER A 24 -5.15 -20.89 -70.29
CA SER A 24 -5.46 -22.24 -69.81
C SER A 24 -4.37 -22.79 -68.87
N THR A 25 -3.96 -22.02 -67.87
CA THR A 25 -2.92 -22.42 -66.89
C THR A 25 -3.34 -22.25 -65.42
N MET A 26 -4.53 -21.73 -65.16
CA MET A 26 -5.11 -21.55 -63.81
C MET A 26 -6.20 -22.57 -63.44
N PHE A 27 -6.43 -23.61 -64.26
CA PHE A 27 -7.40 -24.67 -63.93
C PHE A 27 -6.76 -25.89 -63.25
N THR A 28 -5.44 -26.05 -63.37
CA THR A 28 -4.69 -27.15 -62.74
C THR A 28 -4.34 -26.86 -61.27
N TYR A 29 -4.22 -25.58 -60.88
CA TYR A 29 -3.99 -25.20 -59.48
C TYR A 29 -5.25 -25.21 -58.61
N TRP A 30 -6.44 -25.14 -59.23
CA TRP A 30 -7.72 -25.15 -58.50
C TRP A 30 -8.15 -26.56 -58.07
N LEU A 31 -7.68 -27.62 -58.75
CA LEU A 31 -7.95 -29.01 -58.37
C LEU A 31 -6.97 -29.57 -57.32
N VAL A 32 -5.79 -28.98 -57.18
CA VAL A 32 -4.82 -29.35 -56.12
C VAL A 32 -5.14 -28.63 -54.80
N PHE A 33 -5.72 -27.42 -54.83
CA PHE A 33 -6.16 -26.72 -53.61
C PHE A 33 -7.50 -27.23 -53.05
N SER A 34 -8.35 -27.85 -53.86
CA SER A 34 -9.63 -28.43 -53.41
C SER A 34 -9.50 -29.84 -52.82
N SER A 35 -8.32 -30.47 -52.90
CA SER A 35 -8.03 -31.77 -52.28
C SER A 35 -7.24 -31.67 -50.96
N ILE A 36 -6.78 -30.47 -50.56
CA ILE A 36 -6.08 -30.24 -49.27
C ILE A 36 -7.03 -29.75 -48.15
N ILE A 37 -8.28 -29.37 -48.47
CA ILE A 37 -9.27 -28.92 -47.46
C ILE A 37 -10.21 -30.07 -46.99
N LEU A 38 -9.95 -31.32 -47.40
CA LEU A 38 -10.74 -32.49 -46.98
C LEU A 38 -10.00 -33.46 -46.05
N LEU A 39 -8.92 -33.02 -45.38
CA LEU A 39 -8.28 -33.77 -44.30
C LEU A 39 -7.85 -32.85 -43.14
N SER A 40 -8.83 -32.22 -42.49
CA SER A 40 -8.76 -31.97 -41.05
C SER A 40 -10.20 -31.91 -40.53
N ASP A 41 -10.66 -33.03 -39.97
CA ASP A 41 -11.89 -33.08 -39.19
C ASP A 41 -11.75 -32.14 -37.98
N GLY A 42 -12.28 -30.93 -38.14
CA GLY A 42 -12.39 -29.94 -37.09
C GLY A 42 -13.78 -29.32 -37.20
N ILE A 43 -14.75 -29.94 -36.55
CA ILE A 43 -16.08 -29.39 -36.38
C ILE A 43 -15.93 -28.01 -35.71
N ILE A 44 -16.12 -26.92 -36.47
CA ILE A 44 -16.25 -25.58 -35.89
C ILE A 44 -17.61 -25.53 -35.19
N ARG A 45 -17.60 -25.71 -33.87
CA ARG A 45 -18.75 -25.44 -33.02
C ARG A 45 -18.76 -23.94 -32.73
N VAL A 46 -19.70 -23.21 -33.33
CA VAL A 46 -20.04 -21.85 -32.89
C VAL A 46 -21.05 -21.99 -31.74
N PRO A 47 -20.70 -21.66 -30.48
CA PRO A 47 -21.67 -21.67 -29.40
C PRO A 47 -22.64 -20.50 -29.60
N LEU A 48 -23.89 -20.83 -29.94
CA LEU A 48 -24.99 -19.87 -29.90
C LEU A 48 -25.29 -19.56 -28.42
N ARG A 49 -24.82 -18.40 -27.91
CA ARG A 49 -25.28 -17.89 -26.62
C ARG A 49 -26.68 -17.31 -26.79
N LYS A 50 -27.65 -17.91 -26.10
CA LYS A 50 -29.04 -17.43 -26.04
C LYS A 50 -29.05 -16.07 -25.32
N SER A 51 -29.51 -15.03 -26.01
CA SER A 51 -29.87 -13.75 -25.37
C SER A 51 -30.96 -14.02 -24.33
N VAL A 52 -30.64 -13.81 -23.05
CA VAL A 52 -31.63 -13.83 -21.97
C VAL A 52 -32.18 -12.41 -21.85
N ASN A 53 -33.48 -12.28 -22.11
CA ASN A 53 -34.23 -11.05 -21.88
C ASN A 53 -33.94 -10.49 -20.48
N ARG A 54 -33.36 -9.29 -20.42
CA ARG A 54 -33.21 -8.51 -19.18
C ARG A 54 -34.59 -8.09 -18.69
N GLY A 55 -35.14 -8.87 -17.77
CA GLY A 55 -36.34 -8.54 -17.01
C GLY A 55 -36.15 -8.90 -15.55
N LYS A 56 -35.86 -7.89 -14.71
CA LYS A 56 -35.91 -7.90 -13.23
C LYS A 56 -35.27 -9.11 -12.54
N LEU A 57 -33.97 -9.03 -12.22
CA LEU A 57 -33.34 -9.92 -11.24
C LEU A 57 -32.94 -9.14 -9.98
N ALA A 58 -33.95 -8.68 -9.25
CA ALA A 58 -33.83 -8.49 -7.82
C ALA A 58 -34.41 -9.75 -7.16
N ALA A 59 -33.63 -10.37 -6.27
CA ALA A 59 -33.88 -11.60 -5.49
C ALA A 59 -33.39 -12.92 -6.11
N ARG A 60 -32.48 -13.56 -5.34
CA ARG A 60 -31.90 -14.91 -5.44
C ARG A 60 -30.69 -15.06 -6.37
N VAL A 61 -29.53 -14.57 -5.89
CA VAL A 61 -28.23 -15.12 -6.30
C VAL A 61 -28.00 -16.38 -5.47
N ALA A 62 -28.58 -17.50 -5.90
CA ALA A 62 -28.00 -18.79 -5.54
C ALA A 62 -26.83 -19.00 -6.51
N VAL A 63 -25.62 -19.05 -5.97
CA VAL A 63 -24.42 -19.34 -6.74
C VAL A 63 -24.57 -20.73 -7.38
N ASP A 64 -24.62 -20.80 -8.71
CA ASP A 64 -24.71 -22.08 -9.44
C ASP A 64 -23.32 -22.72 -9.52
N TRP A 65 -23.01 -23.57 -8.54
CA TRP A 65 -21.73 -24.24 -8.37
C TRP A 65 -21.27 -25.09 -9.57
N ASN A 66 -22.21 -25.57 -10.39
CA ASN A 66 -21.85 -26.36 -11.57
C ASN A 66 -21.33 -25.46 -12.71
N ARG A 67 -21.77 -24.20 -12.76
CA ARG A 67 -21.36 -23.21 -13.76
C ARG A 67 -19.99 -22.60 -13.46
N ILE A 68 -19.66 -22.44 -12.17
CA ILE A 68 -18.34 -21.94 -11.70
C ILE A 68 -17.18 -22.85 -12.12
N LYS A 69 -17.40 -24.17 -12.22
CA LYS A 69 -16.35 -25.14 -12.58
C LYS A 69 -15.87 -25.05 -14.04
N GLU A 70 -16.63 -24.40 -14.92
CA GLU A 70 -16.35 -24.39 -16.38
C GLU A 70 -15.85 -23.05 -16.93
N SER A 71 -15.83 -21.96 -16.14
CA SER A 71 -15.48 -20.61 -16.63
C SER A 71 -14.42 -19.87 -15.80
N VAL A 72 -13.37 -20.57 -15.39
CA VAL A 72 -12.24 -19.96 -14.67
C VAL A 72 -11.29 -19.35 -15.71
N THR A 73 -11.03 -18.05 -15.65
CA THR A 73 -9.87 -17.47 -16.35
C THR A 73 -8.60 -18.08 -15.76
N ASP A 74 -7.47 -18.07 -16.48
CA ASP A 74 -6.21 -18.48 -15.84
C ASP A 74 -6.00 -17.64 -14.57
N PRO A 75 -5.71 -18.25 -13.42
CA PRO A 75 -5.55 -17.51 -12.18
C PRO A 75 -4.34 -16.57 -12.24
N VAL A 76 -4.41 -15.46 -11.52
CA VAL A 76 -3.21 -14.71 -11.16
C VAL A 76 -2.55 -15.39 -9.97
N ILE A 77 -1.36 -15.93 -10.17
CA ILE A 77 -0.54 -16.44 -9.07
C ILE A 77 0.06 -15.26 -8.32
N LEU A 78 -0.21 -15.19 -7.02
CA LEU A 78 0.28 -14.13 -6.15
C LEU A 78 1.61 -14.53 -5.53
N LYS A 79 2.53 -13.57 -5.43
CA LYS A 79 3.76 -13.63 -4.64
C LYS A 79 3.45 -13.09 -3.25
N ASP A 80 3.97 -13.72 -2.21
CA ASP A 80 3.86 -13.26 -0.83
C ASP A 80 5.19 -12.68 -0.34
N TYR A 81 5.12 -11.51 0.29
CA TYR A 81 6.20 -10.98 1.11
C TYR A 81 5.76 -10.82 2.57
N LEU A 82 6.20 -11.77 3.40
CA LEU A 82 6.08 -11.76 4.86
C LEU A 82 4.64 -11.68 5.39
N ASN A 83 3.66 -12.21 4.66
CA ASN A 83 2.22 -12.06 4.89
C ASN A 83 1.72 -10.60 4.88
N LEU A 84 2.48 -9.67 4.29
CA LEU A 84 2.12 -8.25 4.26
C LEU A 84 1.86 -7.70 2.86
N GLN A 85 2.41 -8.33 1.83
CA GLN A 85 2.25 -7.89 0.45
C GLN A 85 1.96 -9.12 -0.39
N TYR A 86 0.77 -9.16 -0.98
CA TYR A 86 0.38 -10.16 -1.96
C TYR A 86 0.21 -9.47 -3.30
N TYR A 87 1.05 -9.81 -4.26
CA TYR A 87 1.12 -9.11 -5.54
C TYR A 87 1.27 -10.08 -6.69
N GLY A 88 0.72 -9.74 -7.84
CA GLY A 88 0.84 -10.54 -9.06
C GLY A 88 1.24 -9.66 -10.23
N THR A 89 1.34 -10.27 -11.40
CA THR A 89 1.88 -9.62 -12.58
C THR A 89 0.77 -9.23 -13.55
N ILE A 90 0.85 -8.01 -14.07
CA ILE A 90 0.02 -7.49 -15.16
C ILE A 90 0.91 -6.99 -16.30
N ASN A 91 0.30 -6.73 -17.45
CA ASN A 91 0.95 -6.07 -18.57
C ASN A 91 0.16 -4.83 -19.00
N VAL A 92 0.87 -3.76 -19.34
CA VAL A 92 0.28 -2.52 -19.85
C VAL A 92 0.89 -2.19 -21.22
N GLY A 93 0.03 -1.86 -22.18
CA GLY A 93 0.44 -1.41 -23.52
C GLY A 93 0.79 -2.50 -24.52
N THR A 94 1.11 -2.06 -25.74
CA THR A 94 1.48 -2.92 -26.89
C THR A 94 2.76 -2.42 -27.56
N PRO A 95 3.90 -3.14 -27.50
CA PRO A 95 4.10 -4.41 -26.80
C PRO A 95 3.90 -4.29 -25.28
N ALA A 96 3.58 -5.43 -24.68
CA ALA A 96 3.33 -5.58 -23.25
C ALA A 96 4.51 -5.08 -22.39
N GLN A 97 4.23 -4.19 -21.44
CA GLN A 97 5.15 -3.74 -20.41
C GLN A 97 4.73 -4.35 -19.07
N GLU A 98 5.54 -5.28 -18.57
CA GLU A 98 5.23 -6.07 -17.38
C GLU A 98 5.36 -5.23 -16.10
N MET A 99 4.40 -5.35 -15.18
CA MET A 99 4.38 -4.70 -13.86
C MET A 99 3.92 -5.69 -12.79
N ASP A 100 4.50 -5.59 -11.60
CA ASP A 100 4.06 -6.31 -10.40
C ASP A 100 3.16 -5.37 -9.60
N VAL A 101 1.95 -5.82 -9.28
CA VAL A 101 0.94 -4.98 -8.64
C VAL A 101 0.25 -5.70 -7.50
N VAL A 102 -0.08 -4.96 -6.45
CA VAL A 102 -1.03 -5.41 -5.44
C VAL A 102 -2.44 -5.28 -5.99
N PHE A 103 -3.22 -6.35 -5.86
CA PHE A 103 -4.65 -6.33 -6.18
C PHE A 103 -5.40 -5.83 -4.95
N ASP A 104 -5.98 -4.64 -5.07
CA ASP A 104 -6.43 -3.85 -3.94
C ASP A 104 -7.92 -3.58 -4.00
N THR A 105 -8.70 -4.25 -3.15
CA THR A 105 -10.15 -3.97 -2.98
C THR A 105 -10.43 -2.71 -2.15
N GLY A 106 -9.43 -2.09 -1.53
CA GLY A 106 -9.54 -0.82 -0.83
C GLY A 106 -9.48 0.42 -1.75
N SER A 107 -9.07 0.28 -3.00
CA SER A 107 -9.01 1.38 -3.99
C SER A 107 -9.53 0.96 -5.37
N SER A 108 -9.79 1.93 -6.25
CA SER A 108 -10.50 1.69 -7.52
C SER A 108 -9.67 1.93 -8.78
N ASN A 109 -8.56 2.67 -8.70
CA ASN A 109 -7.72 2.97 -9.85
C ASN A 109 -6.59 1.95 -9.98
N VAL A 110 -6.23 1.61 -11.21
CA VAL A 110 -4.89 1.07 -11.48
C VAL A 110 -3.90 2.23 -11.42
N VAL A 111 -2.77 2.03 -10.77
CA VAL A 111 -1.68 3.01 -10.61
C VAL A 111 -0.37 2.32 -10.96
N VAL A 112 0.35 2.88 -11.93
CA VAL A 112 1.69 2.40 -12.30
C VAL A 112 2.67 3.57 -12.39
N PRO A 113 3.92 3.39 -11.97
CA PRO A 113 4.95 4.42 -12.08
C PRO A 113 5.28 4.70 -13.55
N SER A 114 5.44 5.97 -13.91
CA SER A 114 5.87 6.42 -15.23
C SER A 114 7.39 6.42 -15.33
N VAL A 115 7.94 6.20 -16.54
CA VAL A 115 9.36 6.50 -16.82
C VAL A 115 9.70 7.97 -16.57
N ASN A 116 8.70 8.86 -16.58
CA ASN A 116 8.86 10.27 -16.26
C ASN A 116 8.81 10.58 -14.76
N CYS A 117 8.63 9.57 -13.90
CA CYS A 117 8.56 9.80 -12.46
C CYS A 117 9.92 10.10 -11.87
N ALA A 118 10.11 11.28 -11.28
CA ALA A 118 11.40 11.67 -10.70
C ALA A 118 11.61 11.09 -9.29
N SER A 119 10.56 11.01 -8.48
CA SER A 119 10.63 10.59 -7.07
C SER A 119 10.43 9.09 -6.84
N CYS A 120 9.88 8.36 -7.82
CA CYS A 120 9.64 6.92 -7.72
C CYS A 120 10.95 6.13 -7.60
N ASP A 121 10.86 4.98 -6.92
CA ASP A 121 11.99 4.06 -6.77
C ASP A 121 12.47 3.57 -8.15
N LYS A 122 13.75 3.76 -8.43
CA LYS A 122 14.38 3.32 -9.69
C LYS A 122 14.59 1.81 -9.77
N SER A 123 14.33 1.09 -8.67
CA SER A 123 14.31 -0.37 -8.65
C SER A 123 13.00 -0.95 -9.21
N HIS A 124 11.91 -0.17 -9.21
CA HIS A 124 10.63 -0.57 -9.79
C HIS A 124 10.67 -0.44 -11.32
N ARG A 125 9.86 -1.29 -11.97
CA ARG A 125 9.56 -1.12 -13.40
C ARG A 125 8.72 0.12 -13.60
N SER A 126 8.73 0.68 -14.80
CA SER A 126 7.99 1.91 -15.09
C SER A 126 7.40 1.87 -16.50
N TYR A 127 6.19 2.39 -16.62
CA TYR A 127 5.42 2.45 -17.85
C TYR A 127 5.93 3.58 -18.75
N ASP A 128 6.16 3.25 -20.02
CA ASP A 128 6.55 4.17 -21.08
C ASP A 128 5.46 4.21 -22.16
N SER A 129 4.63 5.25 -22.11
CA SER A 129 3.57 5.47 -23.10
C SER A 129 4.09 5.64 -24.53
N SER A 130 5.34 6.08 -24.71
CA SER A 130 5.93 6.26 -26.04
C SER A 130 6.26 4.94 -26.74
N GLN A 131 6.32 3.85 -25.98
CA GLN A 131 6.60 2.51 -26.49
C GLN A 131 5.33 1.71 -26.79
N SER A 132 4.14 2.24 -26.48
CA SER A 132 2.88 1.53 -26.70
C SER A 132 2.13 2.04 -27.94
N SER A 133 1.82 1.14 -28.87
CA SER A 133 1.00 1.45 -30.05
C SER A 133 -0.50 1.56 -29.74
N THR A 134 -0.94 1.09 -28.58
CA THR A 134 -2.35 1.14 -28.14
C THR A 134 -2.61 2.27 -27.14
N TYR A 135 -1.57 3.02 -26.77
CA TYR A 135 -1.70 4.18 -25.91
C TYR A 135 -2.61 5.26 -26.52
N ALA A 136 -3.51 5.76 -25.70
CA ALA A 136 -4.32 6.94 -25.95
C ALA A 136 -4.11 7.95 -24.81
N ALA A 137 -3.73 9.17 -25.18
CA ALA A 137 -3.54 10.26 -24.23
C ALA A 137 -4.87 10.69 -23.62
N ASN A 138 -4.90 10.83 -22.29
CA ASN A 138 -5.96 11.51 -21.55
C ASN A 138 -5.39 12.80 -20.94
N GLY A 139 -4.41 12.70 -20.05
CA GLY A 139 -3.61 13.82 -19.55
C GLY A 139 -4.24 14.63 -18.41
N GLU A 140 -5.45 14.30 -17.97
CA GLU A 140 -6.05 14.89 -16.76
C GLU A 140 -5.22 14.53 -15.53
N SER A 141 -5.00 15.50 -14.64
CA SER A 141 -4.25 15.26 -13.41
C SER A 141 -5.02 14.34 -12.46
N ALA A 142 -4.32 13.37 -11.89
CA ALA A 142 -4.86 12.45 -10.89
C ALA A 142 -3.93 12.38 -9.69
N SER A 143 -4.52 12.29 -8.50
CA SER A 143 -3.79 12.12 -7.25
C SER A 143 -4.57 11.20 -6.33
N ILE A 144 -3.88 10.22 -5.76
CA ILE A 144 -4.43 9.23 -4.86
C ILE A 144 -3.58 9.19 -3.59
N SER A 145 -4.25 9.17 -2.44
CA SER A 145 -3.61 9.16 -1.13
C SER A 145 -3.95 7.87 -0.40
N TYR A 146 -2.93 7.22 0.15
CA TYR A 146 -3.02 6.01 0.96
C TYR A 146 -2.61 6.32 2.40
N LEU A 147 -2.77 5.33 3.29
CA LEU A 147 -2.46 5.47 4.73
C LEU A 147 -1.01 5.89 5.04
N SER A 148 -0.03 5.52 4.20
CA SER A 148 1.39 5.79 4.47
C SER A 148 2.15 6.41 3.28
N GLY A 149 1.44 6.92 2.29
CA GLY A 149 2.04 7.53 1.10
C GLY A 149 0.98 8.01 0.11
N SER A 150 1.43 8.63 -0.97
CA SER A 150 0.55 9.06 -2.07
C SER A 150 1.24 8.84 -3.40
N ALA A 151 0.43 8.82 -4.46
CA ALA A 151 0.90 8.82 -5.84
C ALA A 151 0.11 9.87 -6.62
N SER A 152 0.80 10.63 -7.45
CA SER A 152 0.18 11.64 -8.31
C SER A 152 0.81 11.65 -9.70
N GLY A 153 0.02 12.09 -10.68
CA GLY A 153 0.43 12.11 -12.07
C GLY A 153 -0.75 12.44 -12.97
N ILE A 154 -0.90 11.67 -14.03
CA ILE A 154 -1.94 11.89 -15.04
C ILE A 154 -2.73 10.62 -15.32
N LEU A 155 -3.95 10.79 -15.82
CA LEU A 155 -4.69 9.70 -16.42
C LEU A 155 -4.12 9.38 -17.81
N SER A 156 -3.91 8.10 -18.06
CA SER A 156 -3.49 7.54 -19.34
C SER A 156 -4.42 6.37 -19.69
N THR A 157 -4.63 6.11 -20.98
CA THR A 157 -5.48 5.02 -21.44
C THR A 157 -4.66 4.07 -22.31
N ASP A 158 -4.71 2.78 -22.02
CA ASP A 158 -4.05 1.75 -22.82
C ASP A 158 -4.74 0.39 -22.67
N THR A 159 -4.24 -0.62 -23.39
CA THR A 159 -4.62 -2.01 -23.20
C THR A 159 -3.94 -2.55 -21.95
N LEU A 160 -4.70 -3.18 -21.07
CA LEU A 160 -4.21 -3.85 -19.88
C LEU A 160 -4.47 -5.35 -20.01
N THR A 161 -3.46 -6.18 -19.74
CA THR A 161 -3.63 -7.64 -19.72
C THR A 161 -3.31 -8.19 -18.34
N VAL A 162 -4.20 -9.04 -17.82
CA VAL A 162 -4.04 -9.73 -16.53
C VAL A 162 -4.69 -11.11 -16.62
N ALA A 163 -4.05 -12.16 -16.11
CA ALA A 163 -4.66 -13.51 -16.09
C ALA A 163 -5.11 -14.00 -17.50
N GLY A 164 -4.38 -13.62 -18.55
CA GLY A 164 -4.76 -13.90 -19.95
C GLY A 164 -5.97 -13.12 -20.47
N VAL A 165 -6.56 -12.24 -19.66
CA VAL A 165 -7.66 -11.34 -20.03
C VAL A 165 -7.10 -10.02 -20.53
N GLU A 166 -7.41 -9.67 -21.77
CA GLU A 166 -7.04 -8.41 -22.40
C GLU A 166 -8.18 -7.39 -22.29
N ILE A 167 -8.00 -6.35 -21.48
CA ILE A 167 -8.92 -5.23 -21.27
C ILE A 167 -8.49 -4.08 -22.17
N VAL A 168 -9.27 -3.81 -23.21
CA VAL A 168 -8.96 -2.73 -24.16
C VAL A 168 -9.48 -1.39 -23.63
N GLY A 169 -8.67 -0.34 -23.73
CA GLY A 169 -9.09 1.02 -23.37
C GLY A 169 -9.25 1.24 -21.86
N GLN A 170 -8.42 0.59 -21.05
CA GLN A 170 -8.39 0.83 -19.60
C GLN A 170 -7.73 2.18 -19.31
N THR A 171 -8.44 3.05 -18.59
CA THR A 171 -7.84 4.29 -18.04
C THR A 171 -7.24 4.03 -16.67
N PHE A 172 -6.00 4.47 -16.45
CA PHE A 172 -5.23 4.27 -15.22
C PHE A 172 -4.43 5.53 -14.87
N ILE A 173 -3.89 5.58 -13.65
CA ILE A 173 -3.01 6.66 -13.20
C ILE A 173 -1.58 6.30 -13.58
N GLU A 174 -1.00 7.07 -14.49
CA GLU A 174 0.43 7.10 -14.77
C GLU A 174 1.10 8.04 -13.76
N ALA A 175 1.71 7.46 -12.73
CA ALA A 175 2.29 8.21 -11.62
C ALA A 175 3.61 8.87 -12.02
N THR A 176 3.71 10.19 -11.86
CA THR A 176 4.93 10.98 -12.10
C THR A 176 5.59 11.45 -10.81
N GLU A 177 4.91 11.28 -9.69
CA GLU A 177 5.42 11.56 -8.35
C GLU A 177 4.81 10.58 -7.35
N GLU A 178 5.67 9.92 -6.58
CA GLU A 178 5.33 9.15 -5.39
C GLU A 178 5.91 9.86 -4.15
N ASP A 179 5.11 9.95 -3.09
CA ASP A 179 5.51 10.50 -1.80
C ASP A 179 5.33 9.46 -0.69
N GLY A 180 6.24 9.51 0.29
CA GLY A 180 6.35 8.56 1.40
C GLY A 180 7.47 7.54 1.20
N GLU A 181 8.25 7.29 2.26
CA GLU A 181 9.29 6.25 2.29
C GLU A 181 8.73 4.83 2.10
N TRP A 182 7.41 4.67 2.12
CA TRP A 182 6.72 3.40 1.96
C TRP A 182 7.00 2.76 0.59
N TRP A 183 6.91 3.52 -0.50
CA TRP A 183 7.09 3.01 -1.87
C TRP A 183 8.45 2.33 -2.08
N ASN A 184 9.52 2.91 -1.52
CA ASN A 184 10.89 2.36 -1.57
C ASN A 184 11.05 0.98 -0.88
N ASN A 185 10.09 0.59 -0.04
CA ASN A 185 10.11 -0.67 0.69
C ASN A 185 9.17 -1.74 0.10
N MET A 186 8.40 -1.39 -0.93
CA MET A 186 7.47 -2.30 -1.59
C MET A 186 8.19 -3.21 -2.60
N LYS A 187 7.73 -4.45 -2.69
CA LYS A 187 8.23 -5.45 -3.65
C LYS A 187 7.45 -5.49 -4.96
N PHE A 188 6.41 -4.68 -5.05
CA PHE A 188 5.58 -4.46 -6.22
C PHE A 188 5.82 -3.05 -6.77
N ASP A 189 5.57 -2.89 -8.06
CA ASP A 189 5.75 -1.64 -8.81
C ASP A 189 4.53 -0.71 -8.69
N GLY A 190 3.32 -1.27 -8.57
CA GLY A 190 2.09 -0.47 -8.58
C GLY A 190 0.88 -1.11 -7.90
N ILE A 191 -0.30 -0.55 -8.14
CA ILE A 191 -1.56 -0.97 -7.52
C ILE A 191 -2.59 -1.26 -8.62
N PHE A 192 -3.36 -2.33 -8.44
CA PHE A 192 -4.50 -2.68 -9.27
C PHE A 192 -5.77 -2.58 -8.44
N GLY A 193 -6.42 -1.42 -8.51
CA GLY A 193 -7.69 -1.19 -7.81
C GLY A 193 -8.81 -2.10 -8.29
N LEU A 194 -9.50 -2.72 -7.33
CA LEU A 194 -10.65 -3.62 -7.51
C LEU A 194 -11.92 -3.08 -6.85
N GLY A 195 -11.88 -1.84 -6.36
CA GLY A 195 -13.03 -1.11 -5.86
C GLY A 195 -14.00 -0.68 -6.97
N PHE A 196 -14.95 0.17 -6.58
CA PHE A 196 -16.07 0.59 -7.42
C PHE A 196 -15.78 1.94 -8.07
N GLN A 197 -16.41 2.22 -9.21
CA GLN A 197 -16.25 3.49 -9.92
C GLN A 197 -16.54 4.72 -9.04
N ALA A 198 -17.43 4.61 -8.04
CA ALA A 198 -17.76 5.69 -7.11
C ALA A 198 -16.52 6.26 -6.38
N GLU A 199 -15.53 5.41 -6.10
CA GLU A 199 -14.28 5.77 -5.40
C GLU A 199 -13.11 5.99 -6.38
N SER A 200 -13.36 5.94 -7.70
CA SER A 200 -12.31 6.14 -8.70
C SER A 200 -11.98 7.62 -8.89
N ILE A 201 -10.69 7.93 -8.90
CA ILE A 201 -10.19 9.24 -9.32
C ILE A 201 -10.51 9.46 -10.79
N GLY A 202 -11.12 10.61 -11.10
CA GLY A 202 -11.59 10.96 -12.44
C GLY A 202 -12.90 10.29 -12.86
N GLY A 203 -13.55 9.52 -11.98
CA GLY A 203 -14.78 8.79 -12.32
C GLY A 203 -14.58 7.76 -13.44
N VAL A 204 -13.37 7.23 -13.57
CA VAL A 204 -13.00 6.25 -14.61
C VAL A 204 -13.48 4.86 -14.22
N ALA A 205 -13.95 4.07 -15.18
CA ALA A 205 -14.36 2.70 -14.92
C ALA A 205 -13.16 1.86 -14.40
N PRO A 206 -13.28 1.20 -13.23
CA PRO A 206 -12.28 0.26 -12.73
C PRO A 206 -12.07 -0.92 -13.69
N ALA A 207 -10.91 -1.57 -13.59
CA ALA A 207 -10.55 -2.65 -14.50
C ALA A 207 -11.53 -3.83 -14.47
N PHE A 208 -12.01 -4.20 -13.29
CA PHE A 208 -13.01 -5.27 -13.17
C PHE A 208 -14.34 -4.90 -13.83
N GLU A 209 -14.80 -3.65 -13.69
CA GLU A 209 -16.01 -3.19 -14.38
C GLU A 209 -15.83 -3.21 -15.91
N ASN A 210 -14.65 -2.83 -16.40
CA ASN A 210 -14.34 -2.95 -17.84
C ASN A 210 -14.32 -4.41 -18.31
N MET A 211 -13.82 -5.36 -17.51
CA MET A 211 -13.92 -6.79 -17.84
C MET A 211 -15.37 -7.24 -18.01
N VAL A 212 -16.26 -6.80 -17.11
CA VAL A 212 -17.70 -7.10 -17.17
C VAL A 212 -18.34 -6.45 -18.40
N GLN A 213 -18.10 -5.16 -18.61
CA GLN A 213 -18.66 -4.41 -19.74
C GLN A 213 -18.22 -4.97 -21.10
N GLN A 214 -16.97 -5.43 -21.19
CA GLN A 214 -16.40 -6.05 -22.39
C GLN A 214 -16.72 -7.56 -22.49
N SER A 215 -17.46 -8.13 -21.54
CA SER A 215 -17.86 -9.55 -21.50
C SER A 215 -16.66 -10.52 -21.54
N LEU A 216 -15.58 -10.17 -20.84
CA LEU A 216 -14.32 -10.92 -20.84
C LEU A 216 -14.29 -12.07 -19.82
N ILE A 217 -15.21 -12.07 -18.86
CA ILE A 217 -15.25 -13.03 -17.74
C ILE A 217 -16.60 -13.78 -17.69
N GLY A 218 -16.58 -14.99 -17.12
CA GLY A 218 -17.75 -15.88 -17.10
C GLY A 218 -18.83 -15.44 -16.10
N GLU A 219 -18.42 -15.07 -14.90
CA GLU A 219 -19.27 -14.54 -13.83
C GLU A 219 -18.79 -13.17 -13.39
N GLU A 220 -19.68 -12.34 -12.85
CA GLU A 220 -19.33 -11.01 -12.32
C GLU A 220 -18.80 -11.13 -10.88
N VAL A 221 -17.79 -11.98 -10.67
CA VAL A 221 -17.17 -12.23 -9.35
C VAL A 221 -15.65 -12.22 -9.42
N ILE A 222 -15.03 -11.84 -8.30
CA ILE A 222 -13.60 -11.98 -8.01
C ILE A 222 -13.48 -12.91 -6.81
N SER A 223 -12.53 -13.84 -6.84
CA SER A 223 -12.17 -14.62 -5.66
C SER A 223 -10.68 -14.56 -5.38
N VAL A 224 -10.33 -14.54 -4.10
CA VAL A 224 -8.96 -14.38 -3.62
C VAL A 224 -8.67 -15.45 -2.58
N TYR A 225 -7.57 -16.16 -2.78
CA TYR A 225 -7.02 -17.13 -1.85
C TYR A 225 -5.59 -16.75 -1.50
N LEU A 226 -5.28 -16.59 -0.22
CA LEU A 226 -3.95 -16.18 0.24
C LEU A 226 -3.31 -17.32 1.04
N ASN A 227 -2.11 -17.73 0.64
CA ASN A 227 -1.30 -18.67 1.41
C ASN A 227 -0.59 -17.94 2.54
N LYS A 228 -0.34 -18.65 3.65
CA LYS A 228 0.50 -18.13 4.72
C LYS A 228 1.97 -18.28 4.35
N ALA A 229 2.79 -17.27 4.62
CA ALA A 229 4.22 -17.30 4.36
C ALA A 229 4.87 -18.60 4.85
N GLY A 230 5.59 -19.28 3.96
CA GLY A 230 6.30 -20.53 4.25
C GLY A 230 5.43 -21.80 4.19
N THR A 231 4.15 -21.72 3.83
CA THR A 231 3.32 -22.92 3.58
C THR A 231 3.32 -23.36 2.11
N SER A 232 3.76 -22.49 1.20
CA SER A 232 3.79 -22.71 -0.25
C SER A 232 4.84 -21.77 -0.87
N ASP A 233 5.37 -22.15 -2.04
CA ASP A 233 6.21 -21.26 -2.86
C ASP A 233 5.35 -20.17 -3.53
N ASP A 234 4.09 -20.49 -3.88
CA ASP A 234 3.09 -19.53 -4.31
C ASP A 234 2.48 -18.80 -3.10
N GLY A 235 2.41 -17.47 -3.14
CA GLY A 235 1.80 -16.63 -2.11
C GLY A 235 0.27 -16.67 -2.12
N GLY A 236 -0.36 -17.07 -3.22
CA GLY A 236 -1.82 -17.16 -3.30
C GLY A 236 -2.32 -17.18 -4.73
N GLU A 237 -3.63 -16.97 -4.88
CA GLU A 237 -4.34 -16.99 -6.14
C GLU A 237 -5.43 -15.93 -6.16
N LEU A 238 -5.55 -15.20 -7.28
CA LEU A 238 -6.70 -14.36 -7.58
C LEU A 238 -7.35 -14.83 -8.88
N VAL A 239 -8.66 -15.02 -8.86
CA VAL A 239 -9.44 -15.47 -10.01
C VAL A 239 -10.49 -14.41 -10.37
N PHE A 240 -10.51 -14.03 -11.66
CA PHE A 240 -11.59 -13.25 -12.24
C PHE A 240 -12.60 -14.20 -12.89
N GLY A 241 -13.89 -13.95 -12.69
CA GLY A 241 -14.92 -14.72 -13.39
C GLY A 241 -15.31 -16.05 -12.75
N GLY A 242 -14.83 -16.36 -11.54
CA GLY A 242 -15.14 -17.61 -10.86
C GLY A 242 -14.48 -17.78 -9.50
N VAL A 243 -14.56 -19.01 -9.00
CA VAL A 243 -13.96 -19.47 -7.74
C VAL A 243 -13.27 -20.80 -8.01
N ASP A 244 -12.01 -20.96 -7.62
CA ASP A 244 -11.35 -22.26 -7.67
C ASP A 244 -11.90 -23.15 -6.54
N PRO A 245 -12.67 -24.22 -6.86
CA PRO A 245 -13.20 -25.12 -5.84
C PRO A 245 -12.10 -25.89 -5.10
N SER A 246 -10.88 -26.00 -5.63
CA SER A 246 -9.77 -26.68 -4.96
C SER A 246 -9.29 -25.93 -3.71
N LYS A 247 -9.50 -24.62 -3.66
CA LYS A 247 -9.12 -23.74 -2.53
C LYS A 247 -10.18 -23.67 -1.44
N VAL A 248 -11.37 -24.20 -1.72
CA VAL A 248 -12.54 -24.07 -0.87
C VAL A 248 -12.89 -25.42 -0.30
N LYS A 249 -12.97 -25.51 1.03
CA LYS A 249 -13.53 -26.70 1.66
C LYS A 249 -15.03 -26.78 1.36
N GLU A 250 -15.47 -27.93 0.88
CA GLU A 250 -16.89 -28.14 0.57
C GLU A 250 -17.78 -27.81 1.78
N GLY A 251 -18.82 -27.02 1.54
CA GLY A 251 -19.77 -26.60 2.57
C GLY A 251 -19.32 -25.46 3.49
N THR A 252 -18.16 -24.81 3.24
CA THR A 252 -17.71 -23.68 4.07
C THR A 252 -18.00 -22.30 3.49
N LEU A 253 -18.39 -22.19 2.22
CA LEU A 253 -18.79 -20.91 1.64
C LEU A 253 -20.21 -20.54 2.08
N ASN A 254 -20.30 -19.34 2.64
CA ASN A 254 -21.54 -18.75 3.10
C ASN A 254 -22.27 -18.05 1.96
N ASP A 255 -23.58 -17.86 2.13
CA ASP A 255 -24.37 -16.98 1.27
C ASP A 255 -23.73 -15.58 1.20
N PRO A 256 -23.83 -14.87 0.05
CA PRO A 256 -23.29 -13.53 -0.09
C PRO A 256 -23.86 -12.57 0.95
N ILE A 257 -22.97 -11.81 1.59
CA ILE A 257 -23.34 -10.73 2.50
C ILE A 257 -23.59 -9.48 1.66
N LYS A 258 -24.67 -8.75 1.96
CA LYS A 258 -24.94 -7.48 1.29
C LYS A 258 -23.92 -6.42 1.70
N LEU A 259 -23.50 -5.62 0.74
CA LEU A 259 -22.69 -4.43 1.01
C LEU A 259 -23.46 -3.46 1.92
N ALA A 260 -22.70 -2.72 2.72
CA ALA A 260 -23.22 -1.60 3.49
C ALA A 260 -23.70 -0.49 2.55
N GLU A 261 -24.70 0.28 2.99
CA GLU A 261 -25.20 1.43 2.23
C GLU A 261 -24.48 2.72 2.64
N PRO A 262 -24.12 3.60 1.68
CA PRO A 262 -24.23 3.41 0.23
C PRO A 262 -23.20 2.39 -0.30
N GLN A 263 -23.57 1.65 -1.36
CA GLN A 263 -22.73 0.60 -1.97
C GLN A 263 -21.63 1.22 -2.85
N GLU A 264 -20.65 1.84 -2.21
CA GLU A 264 -19.57 2.58 -2.88
C GLU A 264 -18.22 1.86 -2.79
N ASN A 265 -18.10 0.85 -1.92
CA ASN A 265 -16.89 0.05 -1.75
C ASN A 265 -17.22 -1.35 -1.20
N TRP A 266 -16.20 -2.18 -0.97
CA TRP A 266 -16.33 -3.54 -0.43
C TRP A 266 -16.61 -3.56 1.09
N SER A 267 -17.34 -2.58 1.61
CA SER A 267 -17.75 -2.56 3.02
C SER A 267 -18.96 -3.46 3.25
N ILE A 268 -18.89 -4.28 4.30
CA ILE A 268 -20.00 -5.11 4.78
C ILE A 268 -20.36 -4.77 6.24
N PRO A 269 -21.63 -4.95 6.66
CA PRO A 269 -22.01 -4.76 8.06
C PRO A 269 -21.30 -5.74 9.00
N LEU A 270 -20.65 -5.20 10.04
CA LEU A 270 -20.02 -5.95 11.12
C LEU A 270 -20.94 -5.90 12.36
N ASP A 271 -21.58 -7.03 12.66
CA ASP A 271 -22.51 -7.13 13.80
C ASP A 271 -21.76 -6.99 15.12
N SER A 272 -20.64 -7.71 15.26
CA SER A 272 -19.78 -7.62 16.45
C SER A 272 -18.35 -8.06 16.21
N LEU A 273 -17.43 -7.43 16.96
CA LEU A 273 -16.05 -7.85 17.14
C LEU A 273 -15.82 -8.14 18.63
N GLN A 274 -15.37 -9.36 18.96
CA GLN A 274 -15.19 -9.82 20.33
C GLN A 274 -13.84 -10.51 20.55
N VAL A 275 -13.31 -10.43 21.76
CA VAL A 275 -12.17 -11.24 22.22
C VAL A 275 -12.68 -12.32 23.18
N ILE A 276 -12.43 -13.58 22.84
CA ILE A 276 -12.87 -14.74 23.63
C ILE A 276 -11.83 -15.00 24.74
N VAL A 277 -11.90 -14.22 25.83
CA VAL A 277 -11.07 -14.43 27.02
C VAL A 277 -11.58 -15.61 27.87
N SER A 278 -12.88 -15.88 27.82
CA SER A 278 -13.51 -17.10 28.31
C SER A 278 -14.81 -17.34 27.52
N GLU A 279 -15.20 -18.60 27.34
CA GLU A 279 -16.45 -18.96 26.63
C GLU A 279 -17.71 -18.35 27.28
N ALA A 280 -17.66 -18.10 28.60
CA ALA A 280 -18.79 -17.55 29.35
C ALA A 280 -18.88 -16.01 29.31
N ASP A 281 -17.79 -15.32 28.97
CA ASP A 281 -17.71 -13.85 29.03
C ASP A 281 -16.73 -13.30 27.98
N PRO A 282 -17.19 -13.12 26.72
CA PRO A 282 -16.39 -12.49 25.68
C PRO A 282 -16.35 -10.97 25.85
N VAL A 283 -15.18 -10.35 25.61
CA VAL A 283 -15.04 -8.90 25.64
C VAL A 283 -15.44 -8.33 24.29
N THR A 284 -16.55 -7.58 24.24
CA THR A 284 -16.98 -6.87 23.04
C THR A 284 -16.14 -5.63 22.79
N ILE A 285 -15.55 -5.53 21.60
CA ILE A 285 -14.70 -4.41 21.14
C ILE A 285 -15.51 -3.43 20.28
N ALA A 286 -16.34 -3.96 19.38
CA ALA A 286 -17.21 -3.18 18.51
C ALA A 286 -18.54 -3.92 18.29
N SER A 287 -19.61 -3.17 18.01
CA SER A 287 -20.91 -3.71 17.64
C SER A 287 -21.64 -2.75 16.72
N GLY A 288 -22.34 -3.30 15.71
CA GLY A 288 -23.15 -2.52 14.78
C GLY A 288 -22.34 -1.48 13.99
N THR A 289 -21.25 -1.91 13.34
CA THR A 289 -20.39 -1.05 12.53
C THR A 289 -20.22 -1.63 11.12
N THR A 290 -19.27 -1.14 10.34
CA THR A 290 -18.92 -1.66 9.01
C THR A 290 -17.46 -2.08 8.99
N ALA A 291 -17.14 -3.04 8.12
CA ALA A 291 -15.78 -3.46 7.85
C ALA A 291 -15.53 -3.46 6.34
N LEU A 292 -14.45 -2.80 5.92
CA LEU A 292 -13.96 -2.87 4.55
C LEU A 292 -13.18 -4.18 4.36
N ILE A 293 -13.57 -4.97 3.36
CA ILE A 293 -12.81 -6.15 2.96
C ILE A 293 -11.72 -5.72 1.99
N ASP A 294 -10.53 -5.50 2.55
CA ASP A 294 -9.39 -4.91 1.86
C ASP A 294 -8.24 -5.92 1.67
N THR A 295 -7.96 -6.26 0.42
CA THR A 295 -6.87 -7.15 0.00
C THR A 295 -5.53 -6.43 -0.18
N GLY A 296 -5.53 -5.09 -0.25
CA GLY A 296 -4.33 -4.26 -0.30
C GLY A 296 -3.68 -4.02 1.07
N SER A 297 -4.39 -4.30 2.16
CA SER A 297 -3.91 -4.13 3.53
C SER A 297 -3.39 -5.43 4.16
N GLY A 298 -2.10 -5.44 4.52
CA GLY A 298 -1.47 -6.59 5.23
C GLY A 298 -1.79 -6.70 6.73
N MET A 299 -2.55 -5.77 7.30
CA MET A 299 -2.93 -5.76 8.72
C MET A 299 -4.41 -5.39 8.88
N VAL A 300 -5.05 -5.90 9.94
CA VAL A 300 -6.37 -5.42 10.34
C VAL A 300 -6.22 -4.05 11.00
N ILE A 301 -6.88 -3.04 10.44
CA ILE A 301 -6.86 -1.65 10.90
C ILE A 301 -8.23 -1.30 11.47
N GLY A 302 -8.26 -0.45 12.48
CA GLY A 302 -9.51 0.04 13.06
C GLY A 302 -9.34 1.32 13.87
N PRO A 303 -10.45 1.89 14.36
CA PRO A 303 -10.42 3.06 15.24
C PRO A 303 -9.50 2.85 16.43
N LYS A 304 -8.74 3.89 16.77
CA LYS A 304 -7.68 3.83 17.80
C LYS A 304 -8.19 3.29 19.13
N GLU A 305 -9.37 3.74 19.57
CA GLU A 305 -9.97 3.30 20.84
C GLU A 305 -10.28 1.80 20.83
N GLN A 306 -10.79 1.29 19.71
CA GLN A 306 -11.12 -0.13 19.53
C GLN A 306 -9.86 -0.99 19.47
N VAL A 307 -8.82 -0.54 18.74
CA VAL A 307 -7.53 -1.25 18.67
C VAL A 307 -6.85 -1.29 20.05
N VAL A 308 -6.88 -0.20 20.81
CA VAL A 308 -6.36 -0.18 22.19
C VAL A 308 -7.14 -1.12 23.11
N ALA A 309 -8.48 -1.14 23.00
CA ALA A 309 -9.33 -2.06 23.76
C ALA A 309 -9.05 -3.53 23.38
N LEU A 310 -8.89 -3.82 22.09
CA LEU A 310 -8.54 -5.13 21.56
C LEU A 310 -7.19 -5.60 22.11
N HIS A 311 -6.15 -4.78 22.01
CA HIS A 311 -4.83 -5.10 22.55
C HIS A 311 -4.85 -5.34 24.06
N LYS A 312 -5.63 -4.54 24.81
CA LYS A 312 -5.80 -4.73 26.25
C LYS A 312 -6.48 -6.06 26.57
N ALA A 313 -7.53 -6.42 25.83
CA ALA A 313 -8.26 -7.68 26.01
C ALA A 313 -7.42 -8.91 25.65
N ILE A 314 -6.57 -8.82 24.63
CA ILE A 314 -5.61 -9.87 24.25
C ILE A 314 -4.47 -10.00 25.28
N GLY A 315 -4.11 -8.90 25.95
CA GLY A 315 -2.98 -8.84 26.88
C GLY A 315 -1.65 -8.45 26.21
N CYS A 316 -1.71 -7.71 25.09
CA CYS A 316 -0.54 -7.21 24.38
C CYS A 316 0.12 -6.03 25.12
N LYS A 317 1.45 -5.89 24.97
CA LYS A 317 2.14 -4.63 25.29
C LYS A 317 1.96 -3.68 24.11
N TYR A 318 1.07 -2.70 24.26
CA TYR A 318 0.83 -1.70 23.22
C TYR A 318 1.92 -0.63 23.18
N SER A 319 2.51 -0.39 22.00
CA SER A 319 3.43 0.72 21.78
C SER A 319 2.66 1.90 21.19
N ILE A 320 2.40 2.92 21.99
CA ILE A 320 1.72 4.17 21.56
C ILE A 320 2.49 4.86 20.43
N THR A 321 3.82 4.70 20.36
CA THR A 321 4.66 5.34 19.34
C THR A 321 4.72 4.60 18.01
N LYS A 322 4.36 3.32 17.98
CA LYS A 322 4.39 2.49 16.76
C LYS A 322 3.00 2.05 16.32
N ASP A 323 1.96 2.37 17.09
CA ASP A 323 0.57 1.94 16.91
C ASP A 323 0.40 0.40 16.71
N ILE A 324 1.34 -0.39 17.23
CA ILE A 324 1.38 -1.86 17.11
C ILE A 324 1.47 -2.51 18.50
N GLY A 325 0.79 -3.65 18.67
CA GLY A 325 0.86 -4.50 19.86
C GLY A 325 1.96 -5.56 19.78
N TRP A 326 2.64 -5.82 20.90
CA TRP A 326 3.69 -6.82 21.01
C TRP A 326 3.36 -7.91 22.03
N VAL A 327 3.67 -9.15 21.69
CA VAL A 327 3.57 -10.33 22.55
C VAL A 327 4.83 -11.18 22.42
N SER A 328 5.17 -11.93 23.47
CA SER A 328 6.22 -12.95 23.35
C SER A 328 5.72 -14.10 22.48
N CYS A 329 6.55 -14.61 21.58
CA CYS A 329 6.21 -15.76 20.73
C CYS A 329 5.76 -16.97 21.57
N ASP A 330 6.41 -17.23 22.70
CA ASP A 330 6.07 -18.34 23.61
C ASP A 330 4.67 -18.21 24.24
N LYS A 331 4.10 -17.00 24.24
CA LYS A 331 2.76 -16.75 24.79
C LYS A 331 1.65 -16.87 23.74
N VAL A 332 1.99 -16.88 22.45
CA VAL A 332 0.99 -16.94 21.36
C VAL A 332 0.00 -18.09 21.53
N PRO A 333 0.41 -19.33 21.87
CA PRO A 333 -0.52 -20.44 22.05
C PRO A 333 -1.55 -20.24 23.19
N SER A 334 -1.30 -19.28 24.10
CA SER A 334 -2.17 -18.99 25.25
C SER A 334 -3.04 -17.73 25.06
N LEU A 335 -2.90 -17.03 23.94
CA LEU A 335 -3.69 -15.82 23.69
C LEU A 335 -5.12 -16.18 23.29
N PRO A 336 -6.11 -15.32 23.63
CA PRO A 336 -7.51 -15.56 23.31
C PRO A 336 -7.76 -15.51 21.81
N SER A 337 -8.82 -16.19 21.34
CA SER A 337 -9.25 -16.03 19.95
C SER A 337 -10.03 -14.73 19.75
N VAL A 338 -10.03 -14.20 18.53
CA VAL A 338 -10.82 -13.03 18.14
C VAL A 338 -11.97 -13.49 17.27
N LYS A 339 -13.19 -13.04 17.56
CA LYS A 339 -14.41 -13.43 16.86
C LYS A 339 -15.06 -12.24 16.17
N TYR A 340 -15.24 -12.37 14.87
CA TYR A 340 -16.00 -11.44 14.04
C TYR A 340 -17.37 -12.05 13.76
N THR A 341 -18.43 -11.25 13.74
CA THR A 341 -19.76 -11.71 13.33
C THR A 341 -20.29 -10.84 12.21
N PHE A 342 -20.62 -11.46 11.09
CA PHE A 342 -21.21 -10.82 9.92
C PHE A 342 -22.49 -11.55 9.54
N ASP A 343 -23.61 -10.83 9.40
CA ASP A 343 -24.92 -11.39 9.05
C ASP A 343 -25.30 -12.59 9.94
N GLY A 344 -25.07 -12.45 11.26
CA GLY A 344 -25.31 -13.49 12.27
C GLY A 344 -24.34 -14.69 12.23
N LYS A 345 -23.39 -14.73 11.28
CA LYS A 345 -22.39 -15.81 11.16
C LYS A 345 -21.07 -15.41 11.82
N SER A 346 -20.57 -16.25 12.72
CA SER A 346 -19.33 -16.00 13.45
C SER A 346 -18.11 -16.64 12.79
N TYR A 347 -17.04 -15.86 12.68
CA TYR A 347 -15.72 -16.26 12.21
C TYR A 347 -14.73 -16.06 13.36
N THR A 348 -14.15 -17.16 13.84
CA THR A 348 -13.20 -17.14 14.97
C THR A 348 -11.78 -17.32 14.46
N ILE A 349 -10.92 -16.36 14.77
CA ILE A 349 -9.52 -16.30 14.37
C ILE A 349 -8.65 -16.67 15.55
N ALA A 350 -7.83 -17.71 15.37
CA ALA A 350 -6.90 -18.17 16.40
C ALA A 350 -5.72 -17.20 16.54
N ALA A 351 -5.07 -17.24 17.70
CA ALA A 351 -3.90 -16.40 17.99
C ALA A 351 -2.76 -16.53 16.99
N SER A 352 -2.55 -17.73 16.43
CA SER A 352 -1.54 -17.99 15.41
C SER A 352 -1.79 -17.25 14.09
N ASP A 353 -3.01 -16.76 13.85
CA ASP A 353 -3.40 -16.17 12.57
C ASP A 353 -3.49 -14.64 12.62
N TYR A 354 -3.74 -14.06 13.80
CA TYR A 354 -3.63 -12.60 13.99
C TYR A 354 -2.27 -12.15 14.56
N THR A 355 -1.35 -13.08 14.85
CA THR A 355 0.03 -12.75 15.27
C THR A 355 1.05 -13.16 14.22
N ARG A 356 2.13 -12.37 14.10
CA ARG A 356 3.23 -12.65 13.19
C ARG A 356 4.56 -12.60 13.95
N PRO A 357 5.42 -13.63 13.84
CA PRO A 357 6.78 -13.54 14.34
C PRO A 357 7.51 -12.43 13.58
N THR A 358 8.05 -11.47 14.32
CA THR A 358 9.00 -10.52 13.76
C THR A 358 10.41 -11.05 14.01
N SER A 359 11.34 -10.77 13.10
CA SER A 359 12.78 -11.00 13.32
C SER A 359 13.32 -10.22 14.53
N THR A 360 12.47 -9.41 15.18
CA THR A 360 12.83 -8.57 16.31
C THR A 360 13.01 -9.33 17.64
N GLY A 361 12.82 -10.65 17.66
CA GLY A 361 12.81 -11.44 18.90
C GLY A 361 14.15 -12.06 19.29
N LYS A 362 14.90 -12.60 18.31
CA LYS A 362 16.23 -13.20 18.48
C LYS A 362 16.97 -13.15 17.15
N ASN A 363 18.22 -12.73 17.16
CA ASN A 363 19.08 -12.82 15.99
C ASN A 363 19.29 -14.31 15.65
N SER A 364 18.84 -14.77 14.47
CA SER A 364 18.95 -16.18 14.06
C SER A 364 20.40 -16.65 13.98
N ALA A 365 21.34 -15.73 13.70
CA ALA A 365 22.78 -16.01 13.71
C ALA A 365 23.41 -15.96 15.11
N ASN A 366 22.75 -15.32 16.09
CA ASN A 366 23.18 -15.30 17.49
C ASN A 366 22.00 -15.06 18.46
N PRO A 367 21.29 -16.11 18.89
CA PRO A 367 20.04 -15.98 19.66
C PRO A 367 20.17 -15.31 21.03
N GLU A 368 21.39 -15.18 21.55
CA GLU A 368 21.70 -14.51 22.83
C GLU A 368 21.96 -13.00 22.66
N LEU A 369 22.13 -12.52 21.42
CA LEU A 369 22.36 -11.11 21.12
C LEU A 369 21.03 -10.34 21.06
N PRO A 370 20.74 -9.42 21.99
CA PRO A 370 19.60 -8.51 21.85
C PRO A 370 19.77 -7.64 20.62
N LEU A 371 18.69 -7.12 20.04
CA LEU A 371 18.81 -6.24 18.88
C LEU A 371 19.32 -4.85 19.24
N PRO A 372 20.02 -4.16 18.31
CA PRO A 372 20.41 -2.78 18.52
C PRO A 372 19.17 -1.91 18.75
N PRO A 373 19.22 -0.95 19.69
CA PRO A 373 18.12 -0.01 19.85
C PRO A 373 18.06 0.91 18.63
N GLU A 374 16.84 1.21 18.18
CA GLU A 374 16.59 2.15 17.08
C GLU A 374 16.81 3.60 17.57
N PRO A 375 17.80 4.34 17.06
CA PRO A 375 18.01 5.72 17.44
C PRO A 375 16.94 6.61 16.79
N VAL A 376 16.28 7.45 17.58
CA VAL A 376 15.37 8.48 17.09
C VAL A 376 16.19 9.74 16.80
N LEU A 377 16.20 10.19 15.55
CA LEU A 377 17.00 11.33 15.06
C LEU A 377 16.93 12.57 15.97
N THR A 378 15.77 12.85 16.56
CA THR A 378 15.53 14.03 17.41
C THR A 378 15.86 13.82 18.89
N ARG A 379 16.20 12.60 19.34
CA ARG A 379 16.42 12.27 20.75
C ARG A 379 17.83 11.75 21.03
N TRP A 380 18.71 12.65 21.49
CA TRP A 380 20.11 12.35 21.80
C TRP A 380 20.32 11.16 22.75
N GLY A 381 19.43 10.95 23.73
CA GLY A 381 19.51 9.79 24.64
C GLY A 381 19.43 8.44 23.92
N THR A 382 18.68 8.36 22.82
CA THR A 382 18.54 7.13 22.01
C THR A 382 19.79 6.87 21.17
N TRP A 383 20.44 7.91 20.64
CA TRP A 383 21.73 7.81 19.96
C TRP A 383 22.85 7.33 20.87
N ILE A 384 22.91 7.86 22.09
CA ILE A 384 23.89 7.40 23.09
C ILE A 384 23.59 5.94 23.46
N SER A 385 22.32 5.56 23.64
CA SER A 385 21.94 4.17 23.93
C SER A 385 22.35 3.21 22.81
N ALA A 386 22.21 3.60 21.55
CA ALA A 386 22.69 2.84 20.40
C ALA A 386 24.23 2.72 20.40
N ALA A 387 24.94 3.81 20.65
CA ALA A 387 26.40 3.77 20.76
C ALA A 387 26.88 2.86 21.91
N LEU A 388 26.21 2.88 23.06
CA LEU A 388 26.50 1.99 24.18
C LEU A 388 26.28 0.52 23.82
N TYR A 389 25.17 0.21 23.16
CA TYR A 389 24.88 -1.12 22.66
C TYR A 389 26.00 -1.62 21.73
N TYR A 390 26.39 -0.83 20.72
CA TYR A 390 27.47 -1.24 19.82
C TYR A 390 28.80 -1.37 20.56
N ALA A 391 29.11 -0.50 21.52
CA ALA A 391 30.31 -0.59 22.34
C ALA A 391 30.34 -1.83 23.27
N GLU A 392 29.18 -2.41 23.60
CA GLU A 392 29.07 -3.64 24.40
C GLU A 392 29.07 -4.90 23.54
N HIS A 393 28.53 -4.81 22.33
CA HIS A 393 28.21 -5.96 21.50
C HIS A 393 28.99 -6.02 20.18
N ILE A 394 30.00 -5.17 19.99
CA ILE A 394 30.68 -4.98 18.70
C ILE A 394 31.19 -6.29 18.07
N GLU A 395 31.76 -7.19 18.86
CA GLU A 395 32.30 -8.46 18.35
C GLU A 395 31.20 -9.44 17.94
N ALA A 396 30.10 -9.48 18.69
CA ALA A 396 28.94 -10.30 18.36
C ALA A 396 28.24 -9.78 17.10
N VAL A 397 28.11 -8.46 16.97
CA VAL A 397 27.57 -7.79 15.78
C VAL A 397 28.48 -8.03 14.57
N ARG A 398 29.80 -7.90 14.72
CA ARG A 398 30.78 -8.19 13.65
C ARG A 398 30.66 -9.63 13.16
N LYS A 399 30.51 -10.60 14.07
CA LYS A 399 30.32 -12.01 13.70
C LYS A 399 29.09 -12.22 12.82
N VAL A 400 28.01 -11.51 13.09
CA VAL A 400 26.75 -11.57 12.33
C VAL A 400 26.89 -10.85 10.99
N ILE A 401 27.52 -9.68 10.94
CA ILE A 401 27.74 -8.95 9.67
C ILE A 401 28.60 -9.79 8.72
N ASN A 402 29.60 -10.49 9.26
CA ASN A 402 30.48 -11.37 8.47
C ASN A 402 29.79 -12.64 7.92
N THR A 403 28.54 -12.95 8.29
CA THR A 403 27.81 -14.09 7.68
C THR A 403 27.11 -13.73 6.38
N PHE A 404 26.99 -12.44 6.04
CA PHE A 404 26.37 -11.98 4.80
C PHE A 404 27.43 -11.81 3.69
N ASP A 405 27.05 -12.04 2.43
CA ASP A 405 27.93 -11.77 1.30
C ASP A 405 28.00 -10.25 1.07
N GLU A 406 29.22 -9.71 0.93
CA GLU A 406 29.45 -8.28 0.69
C GLU A 406 28.83 -7.80 -0.63
N LYS A 407 28.50 -8.71 -1.56
CA LYS A 407 27.89 -8.42 -2.86
C LYS A 407 26.36 -8.34 -2.82
N ASP A 408 25.71 -8.80 -1.74
CA ASP A 408 24.26 -8.83 -1.64
C ASP A 408 23.64 -7.43 -1.54
N SER A 409 24.38 -6.44 -1.04
CA SER A 409 23.97 -5.04 -1.10
C SER A 409 25.12 -4.06 -0.90
N GLN A 410 24.97 -2.84 -1.44
CA GLN A 410 25.87 -1.71 -1.16
C GLN A 410 25.93 -1.32 0.34
N TYR A 411 24.95 -1.73 1.14
CA TYR A 411 24.90 -1.44 2.57
C TYR A 411 25.80 -2.41 3.37
N MET A 412 25.97 -3.64 2.90
CA MET A 412 26.85 -4.63 3.56
C MET A 412 28.31 -4.21 3.51
N ALA A 413 28.78 -3.72 2.36
CA ALA A 413 30.13 -3.18 2.24
C ALA A 413 30.38 -2.01 3.22
N LYS A 414 29.44 -1.05 3.29
CA LYS A 414 29.51 0.09 4.21
C LYS A 414 29.48 -0.33 5.69
N ALA A 415 28.67 -1.35 6.03
CA ALA A 415 28.63 -1.90 7.38
C ALA A 415 29.97 -2.53 7.76
N ASN A 416 30.59 -3.31 6.87
CA ASN A 416 31.91 -3.89 7.09
C ASN A 416 33.01 -2.83 7.24
N ASP A 417 33.01 -1.79 6.41
CA ASP A 417 33.96 -0.68 6.53
C ASP A 417 33.81 0.05 7.87
N SER A 418 32.56 0.32 8.28
CA SER A 418 32.27 0.97 9.56
C SER A 418 32.73 0.13 10.77
N MET A 419 32.66 -1.19 10.66
CA MET A 419 33.10 -2.12 11.72
C MET A 419 34.64 -2.27 11.80
N ARG A 420 35.37 -1.81 10.78
CA ARG A 420 36.83 -1.80 10.69
C ARG A 420 37.44 -0.42 10.98
N ASP A 421 36.63 0.63 10.98
CA ASP A 421 37.05 2.00 11.29
C ASP A 421 37.48 2.14 12.76
N LYS A 422 38.79 2.35 12.97
CA LYS A 422 39.39 2.50 14.30
C LYS A 422 38.90 3.75 15.01
N ASP A 423 38.61 4.83 14.29
CA ASP A 423 38.17 6.09 14.88
C ASP A 423 36.73 5.95 15.39
N ALA A 424 35.87 5.27 14.64
CA ALA A 424 34.52 4.91 15.08
C ALA A 424 34.55 4.03 16.34
N LEU A 425 35.39 2.99 16.38
CA LEU A 425 35.53 2.09 17.54
C LEU A 425 36.07 2.82 18.78
N ASN A 426 37.05 3.72 18.59
CA ASN A 426 37.56 4.57 19.66
C ASN A 426 36.47 5.53 20.18
N GLY A 427 35.65 6.07 19.28
CA GLY A 427 34.49 6.89 19.62
C GLY A 427 33.46 6.13 20.47
N LEU A 428 33.13 4.90 20.10
CA LEU A 428 32.23 4.03 20.88
C LEU A 428 32.78 3.75 22.28
N ALA A 429 34.08 3.43 22.39
CA ALA A 429 34.74 3.22 23.67
C ALA A 429 34.71 4.49 24.55
N PHE A 430 34.94 5.66 23.95
CA PHE A 430 34.87 6.94 24.65
C PHE A 430 33.47 7.24 25.17
N ILE A 431 32.44 7.04 24.34
CA ILE A 431 31.03 7.24 24.72
C ILE A 431 30.66 6.29 25.87
N LYS A 432 31.06 5.01 25.78
CA LYS A 432 30.82 4.04 26.85
C LYS A 432 31.45 4.45 28.18
N ALA A 433 32.70 4.93 28.15
CA ALA A 433 33.42 5.33 29.36
C ALA A 433 32.85 6.62 30.00
N HIS A 434 32.39 7.59 29.22
CA HIS A 434 32.08 8.94 29.72
C HIS A 434 30.59 9.31 29.69
N MET A 435 29.77 8.63 28.88
CA MET A 435 28.39 9.03 28.59
C MET A 435 27.34 7.97 28.96
N SER A 436 27.74 6.82 29.51
CA SER A 436 26.85 5.70 29.83
C SER A 436 25.70 6.04 30.79
N SER A 437 25.90 7.02 31.68
CA SER A 437 24.84 7.43 32.63
C SER A 437 23.83 8.43 32.05
N ILE A 438 24.11 9.04 30.89
CA ILE A 438 23.30 10.13 30.32
C ILE A 438 21.89 9.67 29.91
N PRO A 439 21.69 8.55 29.18
CA PRO A 439 20.35 8.14 28.75
C PRO A 439 19.38 7.96 29.92
N SER A 440 19.79 7.22 30.96
CA SER A 440 18.98 6.99 32.16
C SER A 440 18.54 8.27 32.87
N ARG A 441 19.40 9.29 32.87
CA ARG A 441 19.11 10.62 33.45
C ARG A 441 18.15 11.43 32.59
N ILE A 442 18.30 11.40 31.26
CA ILE A 442 17.34 12.04 30.34
C ILE A 442 15.96 11.43 30.51
N THR A 443 15.85 10.10 30.48
CA THR A 443 14.57 9.40 30.65
C THR A 443 13.92 9.72 32.01
N LYS A 444 14.71 9.82 33.07
CA LYS A 444 14.20 10.20 34.39
C LYS A 444 13.65 11.64 34.41
N LEU A 445 14.35 12.59 33.80
CA LEU A 445 13.89 13.98 33.71
C LEU A 445 12.61 14.11 32.87
N GLU A 446 12.54 13.39 31.75
CA GLU A 446 11.34 13.31 30.90
C GLU A 446 10.15 12.74 31.68
N SER A 447 10.35 11.69 32.49
CA SER A 447 9.29 11.09 33.31
C SER A 447 8.79 12.00 34.44
N GLU A 448 9.60 12.97 34.86
CA GLU A 448 9.26 13.96 35.89
C GLU A 448 8.69 15.26 35.30
N GLY A 449 8.62 15.39 33.96
CA GLY A 449 8.06 16.56 33.28
C GLY A 449 8.87 17.86 33.46
N LYS A 450 10.16 17.76 33.80
CA LYS A 450 11.02 18.93 34.09
C LYS A 450 11.87 19.30 32.89
N GLU A 451 12.09 20.61 32.69
CA GLU A 451 13.04 21.08 31.69
C GLU A 451 14.49 20.85 32.11
N LEU A 452 15.39 20.62 31.15
CA LEU A 452 16.83 20.43 31.41
C LEU A 452 17.47 21.64 32.12
N THR A 453 16.89 22.83 31.94
CA THR A 453 17.27 24.12 32.52
C THR A 453 16.96 24.20 34.03
N GLU A 454 15.91 23.53 34.49
CA GLU A 454 15.46 23.54 35.89
C GLU A 454 16.31 22.65 36.81
N THR A 455 17.10 21.73 36.23
CA THR A 455 17.96 20.81 37.01
C THR A 455 19.17 21.46 37.67
N ARG A 456 19.51 22.71 37.33
CA ARG A 456 20.74 23.38 37.81
C ARG A 456 20.68 23.81 39.28
N THR A 457 19.50 23.86 39.89
CA THR A 457 19.27 24.27 41.28
C THR A 457 19.13 23.10 42.27
N SER A 458 19.10 21.84 41.80
CA SER A 458 19.07 20.66 42.67
C SER A 458 20.47 20.12 42.95
N THR A 459 20.96 20.36 44.17
CA THR A 459 22.35 20.24 44.64
C THR A 459 22.92 18.81 44.76
N LYS A 460 22.53 17.86 43.89
CA LYS A 460 23.14 16.51 43.84
C LYS A 460 23.64 16.07 42.46
N HIS A 461 23.43 16.85 41.40
CA HIS A 461 23.68 16.39 40.01
C HIS A 461 24.75 17.18 39.25
N SER A 462 25.39 18.17 39.89
CA SER A 462 26.32 19.13 39.24
C SER A 462 27.72 18.59 38.92
N GLN A 463 28.13 17.44 39.48
CA GLN A 463 29.55 17.04 39.45
C GLN A 463 30.04 16.39 38.14
N THR A 464 29.18 16.02 37.18
CA THR A 464 29.62 15.31 35.97
C THR A 464 29.66 16.17 34.70
N MET A 465 28.85 17.23 34.56
CA MET A 465 28.89 18.08 33.36
C MET A 465 30.13 18.99 33.26
N SER A 466 30.84 19.24 34.37
CA SER A 466 32.10 19.98 34.38
C SER A 466 33.31 19.15 33.93
N SER A 467 33.15 17.84 33.72
CA SER A 467 34.24 16.91 33.36
C SER A 467 34.31 16.58 31.86
N VAL A 468 33.41 17.12 31.03
CA VAL A 468 33.45 16.93 29.58
C VAL A 468 34.46 17.92 28.97
N PRO A 469 35.56 17.46 28.34
CA PRO A 469 36.51 18.37 27.69
C PRO A 469 35.81 19.15 26.57
N ALA A 470 36.03 20.46 26.52
CA ALA A 470 35.55 21.29 25.42
C ALA A 470 36.15 20.82 24.09
N LEU A 471 35.29 20.39 23.15
CA LEU A 471 35.68 20.07 21.78
C LEU A 471 36.19 21.33 21.07
N SER A 472 37.52 21.53 21.06
CA SER A 472 38.17 22.42 20.11
C SER A 472 38.26 21.72 18.75
N LEU A 473 37.19 21.79 17.95
CA LEU A 473 37.25 21.42 16.53
C LEU A 473 38.13 22.44 15.80
N ARG A 474 39.43 22.16 15.72
CA ARG A 474 40.34 22.83 14.78
C ARG A 474 39.86 22.53 13.37
N ARG A 475 39.32 23.56 12.69
CA ARG A 475 39.19 23.59 11.23
C ARG A 475 40.57 23.40 10.60
N ARG A 476 40.86 22.22 10.06
CA ARG A 476 41.87 22.04 9.01
C ARG A 476 41.33 21.14 7.91
N GLY A 477 40.93 21.79 6.81
CA GLY A 477 41.34 21.36 5.48
C GLY A 477 40.45 20.38 4.74
N LEU A 478 39.27 20.81 4.32
CA LEU A 478 38.73 20.50 2.98
C LEU A 478 38.01 21.77 2.48
N ARG A 479 38.72 22.57 1.68
CA ARG A 479 38.15 23.55 0.75
C ARG A 479 38.00 22.87 -0.61
N ASP A 480 37.00 23.32 -1.35
CA ASP A 480 36.58 22.99 -2.72
C ASP A 480 35.80 21.66 -2.88
N LYS A 481 34.59 21.61 -3.46
CA LYS A 481 33.84 22.53 -4.34
C LYS A 481 32.38 22.68 -3.89
N GLY A 482 31.78 23.83 -4.15
CA GLY A 482 30.54 24.28 -3.53
C GLY A 482 29.24 23.68 -4.07
N ASN A 483 28.21 23.70 -3.22
CA ASN A 483 27.04 24.56 -3.44
C ASN A 483 26.31 24.77 -2.10
N ARG A 484 26.04 26.04 -1.77
CA ARG A 484 25.28 26.44 -0.60
C ARG A 484 23.79 26.40 -0.96
N LEU A 485 23.01 25.56 -0.27
CA LEU A 485 21.58 25.80 -0.08
C LEU A 485 21.40 26.28 1.36
N ALA A 486 21.24 27.59 1.51
CA ALA A 486 20.85 28.21 2.77
C ALA A 486 19.32 28.19 2.86
N LEU A 487 18.78 27.46 3.85
CA LEU A 487 17.40 27.63 4.28
C LEU A 487 17.28 28.99 4.99
N LYS A 488 16.59 29.93 4.34
CA LYS A 488 16.09 31.14 4.98
C LYS A 488 14.78 30.80 5.73
N PRO A 489 14.58 31.28 6.96
CA PRO A 489 13.25 31.31 7.56
C PRO A 489 12.41 32.43 6.95
N PHE A 490 11.17 32.09 6.61
CA PHE A 490 10.10 32.97 6.17
C PHE A 490 9.73 33.93 7.31
N GLN A 491 9.89 35.24 7.14
CA GLN A 491 9.24 36.27 7.95
C GLN A 491 8.57 37.27 7.00
N GLY A 492 7.29 37.52 7.25
CA GLY A 492 6.43 38.40 6.46
C GLY A 492 6.87 39.88 6.45
N PRO A 493 6.31 40.69 5.54
CA PRO A 493 6.95 41.92 5.11
C PRO A 493 6.53 43.17 5.89
N TYR A 494 7.38 44.20 5.75
CA TYR A 494 7.24 45.62 6.11
C TYR A 494 7.51 46.03 7.57
N SER A 495 8.26 47.08 7.89
CA SER A 495 9.39 47.81 7.29
C SER A 495 9.82 48.85 8.35
N HIS A 496 11.11 49.18 8.36
CA HIS A 496 11.79 50.24 9.13
C HIS A 496 11.00 51.57 9.27
N SER A 497 11.19 52.43 10.29
CA SER A 497 12.47 53.04 10.67
C SER A 497 12.43 53.84 12.00
N LYS A 498 13.60 53.92 12.66
CA LYS A 498 13.92 54.79 13.81
C LYS A 498 14.02 56.29 13.41
N ARG A 499 13.61 57.23 14.29
CA ARG A 499 14.47 58.23 14.98
C ARG A 499 13.69 59.37 15.68
N ARG A 500 14.07 59.58 16.96
CA ARG A 500 14.40 60.82 17.72
C ARG A 500 13.41 62.01 17.90
N ASP A 501 13.45 62.46 19.15
CA ASP A 501 13.35 63.81 19.73
C ASP A 501 11.98 64.50 19.95
N GLY A 502 11.76 64.88 21.22
CA GLY A 502 11.21 66.20 21.56
C GLY A 502 9.75 66.26 22.05
N PRO A 503 9.47 66.82 23.24
CA PRO A 503 8.16 66.75 23.89
C PRO A 503 7.28 67.97 23.56
N SER A 504 5.95 67.84 23.65
CA SER A 504 5.09 68.79 24.40
C SER A 504 3.59 68.61 24.16
N LYS A 505 2.89 68.67 25.31
CA LYS A 505 1.62 69.36 25.58
C LYS A 505 0.26 68.76 25.16
N VAL A 506 -0.47 68.39 26.21
CA VAL A 506 -1.79 68.92 26.62
C VAL A 506 -2.96 68.76 25.61
N LYS A 507 -3.95 67.93 25.97
CA LYS A 507 -5.28 68.41 26.37
C LYS A 507 -6.15 67.32 27.00
N THR A 508 -6.79 67.77 28.07
CA THR A 508 -7.71 67.15 29.02
C THR A 508 -9.14 67.07 28.48
N LEU A 509 -9.97 66.34 29.23
CA LEU A 509 -11.45 66.35 29.37
C LEU A 509 -12.19 65.32 28.51
N ALA A 510 -12.76 64.26 29.12
CA ALA A 510 -14.03 64.23 29.88
C ALA A 510 -15.22 64.39 28.91
N THR A 511 -16.29 63.62 28.92
CA THR A 511 -17.09 62.97 29.96
C THR A 511 -17.88 61.83 29.27
N GLY A 512 -18.35 60.81 29.98
CA GLY A 512 -19.80 60.72 30.19
C GLY A 512 -20.27 59.26 30.29
N ARG A 513 -20.98 58.97 31.38
CA ARG A 513 -21.70 57.72 31.70
C ARG A 513 -22.77 57.41 30.64
N ALA A 514 -23.09 56.12 30.44
CA ALA A 514 -24.25 55.44 31.04
C ALA A 514 -24.76 54.26 30.19
N ARG A 515 -25.13 53.18 30.91
CA ARG A 515 -26.20 52.19 30.64
C ARG A 515 -25.98 51.17 29.52
N GLU A 516 -25.88 49.88 29.88
CA GLU A 516 -26.93 48.89 30.28
C GLU A 516 -27.37 48.09 29.04
N ASP A 517 -27.21 46.78 29.19
CA ASP A 517 -27.98 45.66 28.61
C ASP A 517 -28.02 45.50 27.08
N ASP A 518 -27.48 44.39 26.55
CA ASP A 518 -28.31 43.18 26.43
C ASP A 518 -27.57 41.96 25.86
N HIS A 519 -28.19 40.83 26.16
CA HIS A 519 -27.92 39.42 25.95
C HIS A 519 -27.40 38.86 24.59
N HIS A 520 -26.73 37.72 24.75
CA HIS A 520 -26.72 36.50 23.90
C HIS A 520 -26.20 36.56 22.45
N PHE A 521 -25.03 35.94 22.22
CA PHE A 521 -24.91 34.59 21.62
C PHE A 521 -23.60 33.92 22.05
#